data_AF-A0A845S1T2-F1
#
_entry.id   AF-A0A845S1T2-F1
#
_cell.length_a   1.000
_cell.length_b   1.000
_cell.length_c   1.000
_cell.angle_alpha   90.00
_cell.angle_beta   90.00
_cell.angle_gamma   90.00
#
_symmetry.space_group_name_H-M   'P 1'
#
loop_
_entity.id
_entity.type
_entity.pdbx_description
1 polymer ?
#
loop_
_entity_poly.entity_id
_entity_poly.type
_entity_poly.pdbx_seq_one_letter_code
_entity_poly.pdbx_strand_id
1 'polypeptide(L)'
;MKKIILIFFIFLTSSTGYAQTPSPPTDAGKILNQENERQKSKEIPKQIPKSLLEKSKKKDTKPSEEKTLIKSFKFEGDIKAFKVSDLQNLLLDLNGKSLTFDQMQLAADRIKDFYNAKGFFLAQAIIPKQEIKDGVLIILINEGKLDSKEPYKINKKDLRISEQRLKAYMDDALKDNFLKESVERGLLNINDNPGVRTSLTLEPGIDPGSTKMVLDVNEGPLVQGSVSVDNYGNRYTGDLRATASVDFNNPTGIGDQIGILGTKAIEGDLELKKISYNFPIGVTGLRGGAFYSVVDFKVGKELISSRFTGKAENANLNLKYPIYRSSAESLLTNFNYDKKYLYNATAGVAQSDKELDNYTLGFTYQKLDQFFGGGYTQA
;
A
#
# COMPACT_ATOMS: atom_id res chain seq x y z
N MET A 1 -33.14 48.39 -1.29
CA MET A 1 -31.76 48.31 -1.82
C MET A 1 -30.86 49.18 -0.93
N LYS A 2 -30.08 48.58 -0.02
CA LYS A 2 -29.16 49.32 0.86
C LYS A 2 -27.75 49.22 0.25
N LYS A 3 -27.17 50.37 -0.13
CA LYS A 3 -25.78 50.47 -0.61
C LYS A 3 -24.85 50.46 0.61
N ILE A 4 -23.93 49.50 0.64
CA ILE A 4 -22.83 49.44 1.61
C ILE A 4 -21.65 50.18 0.97
N ILE A 5 -21.19 51.26 1.61
CA ILE A 5 -19.97 51.99 1.25
C ILE A 5 -18.83 51.37 2.06
N LEU A 6 -17.85 50.79 1.37
CA LEU A 6 -16.65 50.23 1.97
C LEU A 6 -15.58 51.34 2.02
N ILE A 7 -15.23 51.81 3.21
CA ILE A 7 -14.14 52.77 3.43
C ILE A 7 -12.87 51.97 3.69
N PHE A 8 -11.89 52.07 2.79
CA PHE A 8 -10.55 51.51 2.99
C PHE A 8 -9.71 52.49 3.82
N PHE A 9 -9.31 52.10 5.03
CA PHE A 9 -8.25 52.78 5.77
C PHE A 9 -6.90 52.20 5.35
N ILE A 10 -6.05 53.01 4.72
CA ILE A 10 -4.64 52.69 4.49
C ILE A 10 -3.86 53.16 5.72
N PHE A 11 -3.41 52.22 6.54
CA PHE A 11 -2.41 52.50 7.57
C PHE A 11 -1.01 52.39 6.94
N LEU A 12 -0.33 53.53 6.78
CA LEU A 12 1.12 53.55 6.54
C LEU A 12 1.83 53.32 7.88
N THR A 13 2.42 52.14 8.06
CA THR A 13 3.37 51.89 9.15
C THR A 13 4.80 52.08 8.62
N SER A 14 5.49 53.10 9.11
CA SER A 14 6.91 53.30 8.86
C SER A 14 7.72 52.31 9.70
N SER A 15 8.33 51.32 9.04
CA SER A 15 9.24 50.36 9.67
C SER A 15 10.63 50.98 9.84
N THR A 16 11.07 51.12 11.09
CA THR A 16 12.48 51.36 11.43
C THR A 16 13.28 50.10 11.12
N GLY A 17 14.19 50.17 10.13
CA GLY A 17 15.06 49.08 9.75
C GLY A 17 16.13 48.83 10.81
N TYR A 18 16.00 47.73 11.56
CA TYR A 18 17.12 47.14 12.27
C TYR A 18 18.01 46.41 11.24
N ALA A 19 19.32 46.68 11.28
CA ALA A 19 20.29 45.98 10.45
C ALA A 19 20.21 44.47 10.72
N GLN A 20 19.68 43.72 9.76
CA GLN A 20 19.70 42.26 9.80
C GLN A 20 21.12 41.80 9.45
N THR A 21 21.75 41.05 10.35
CA THR A 21 22.94 40.28 9.99
C THR A 21 22.57 39.33 8.84
N PRO A 22 23.40 39.22 7.79
CA PRO A 22 23.11 38.30 6.69
C PRO A 22 22.99 36.89 7.26
N SER A 23 21.78 36.32 7.15
CA SER A 23 21.55 34.94 7.57
C SER A 23 22.39 34.01 6.68
N PRO A 24 23.05 33.00 7.25
CA PRO A 24 23.86 32.07 6.47
C PRO A 24 23.00 31.34 5.42
N PRO A 25 23.58 30.90 4.30
CA PRO A 25 22.83 30.30 3.19
C PRO A 25 22.10 29.02 3.58
N THR A 26 22.56 28.34 4.63
CA THR A 26 21.96 27.14 5.20
C THR A 26 21.97 27.18 6.73
N ASP A 27 21.09 26.39 7.35
CA ASP A 27 20.96 26.25 8.80
C ASP A 27 20.54 24.80 9.16
N ALA A 28 20.57 24.48 10.45
CA ALA A 28 20.21 23.17 10.98
C ALA A 28 18.83 22.67 10.54
N GLY A 29 17.83 23.55 10.46
CA GLY A 29 16.48 23.19 10.03
C GLY A 29 16.43 22.82 8.55
N LYS A 30 17.09 23.61 7.69
CA LYS A 30 17.18 23.36 6.24
C LYS A 30 17.89 22.04 5.95
N ILE A 31 19.05 21.79 6.57
CA ILE A 31 19.80 20.54 6.38
C ILE A 31 18.98 19.34 6.84
N LEU A 32 18.35 19.41 8.03
CA LEU A 32 17.51 18.32 8.52
C LEU A 32 16.32 18.03 7.58
N ASN A 33 15.65 19.05 7.08
CA ASN A 33 14.53 18.88 6.16
C ASN A 33 14.96 18.25 4.83
N GLN A 34 16.10 18.69 4.27
CA GLN A 34 16.68 18.10 3.06
C GLN A 34 16.97 16.59 3.24
N GLU A 35 17.52 16.18 4.39
CA GLU A 35 17.77 14.75 4.68
C GLU A 35 16.47 13.94 4.80
N ASN A 36 15.43 14.52 5.40
CA ASN A 36 14.13 13.85 5.53
C ASN A 36 13.43 13.68 4.18
N GLU A 37 13.41 14.70 3.33
CA GLU A 37 12.81 14.63 2.00
C GLU A 37 13.49 13.57 1.11
N ARG A 38 14.80 13.44 1.23
CA ARG A 38 15.58 12.44 0.51
C ARG A 38 15.21 11.01 0.90
N GLN A 39 14.92 10.75 2.17
CA GLN A 39 14.50 9.42 2.61
C GLN A 39 13.12 9.07 2.05
N LYS A 40 12.19 10.04 2.03
CA LYS A 40 10.84 9.85 1.48
C LYS A 40 10.85 9.50 -0.02
N SER A 41 11.72 10.12 -0.81
CA SER A 41 11.78 9.86 -2.27
C SER A 41 12.28 8.47 -2.64
N LYS A 42 12.95 7.75 -1.73
CA LYS A 42 13.39 6.36 -1.94
C LYS A 42 12.28 5.31 -1.74
N GLU A 43 11.19 5.66 -1.05
CA GLU A 43 10.10 4.73 -0.70
C GLU A 43 9.02 4.58 -1.79
N ILE A 44 9.16 5.25 -2.93
CA ILE A 44 8.18 5.13 -4.03
C ILE A 44 8.19 3.69 -4.57
N PRO A 45 7.05 2.96 -4.54
CA PRO A 45 7.00 1.59 -5.02
C PRO A 45 7.34 1.53 -6.51
N LYS A 46 8.44 0.84 -6.84
CA LYS A 46 8.93 0.66 -8.21
C LYS A 46 8.11 -0.33 -9.04
N GLN A 47 7.14 -1.02 -8.44
CA GLN A 47 6.35 -2.04 -9.12
C GLN A 47 4.87 -1.88 -8.79
N ILE A 48 4.09 -1.79 -9.86
CA ILE A 48 2.65 -1.96 -9.86
C ILE A 48 2.35 -3.40 -9.40
N PRO A 49 1.59 -3.61 -8.31
CA PRO A 49 1.12 -4.94 -7.97
C PRO A 49 0.31 -5.50 -9.15
N LYS A 50 0.78 -6.58 -9.78
CA LYS A 50 -0.05 -7.30 -10.74
C LYS A 50 -1.24 -7.86 -9.96
N SER A 51 -2.47 -7.61 -10.43
CA SER A 51 -3.68 -8.25 -9.91
C SER A 51 -3.42 -9.75 -9.81
N LEU A 52 -3.49 -10.30 -8.59
CA LEU A 52 -3.07 -11.68 -8.27
C LEU A 52 -3.96 -12.76 -8.91
N LEU A 53 -5.01 -12.35 -9.61
CA LEU A 53 -5.94 -13.23 -10.31
C LEU A 53 -5.94 -12.87 -11.80
N GLU A 54 -4.99 -13.42 -12.54
CA GLU A 54 -5.02 -13.45 -14.00
C GLU A 54 -6.27 -14.24 -14.43
N LYS A 55 -7.13 -13.64 -15.26
CA LYS A 55 -8.31 -14.34 -15.80
C LYS A 55 -7.82 -15.58 -16.56
N SER A 56 -8.17 -16.77 -16.08
CA SER A 56 -7.91 -18.02 -16.78
C SER A 56 -8.49 -17.93 -18.20
N LYS A 57 -7.64 -18.14 -19.22
CA LYS A 57 -8.05 -18.09 -20.63
C LYS A 57 -9.14 -19.15 -20.87
N LYS A 58 -10.25 -18.74 -21.50
CA LYS A 58 -11.29 -19.67 -21.95
C LYS A 58 -10.67 -20.70 -22.89
N LYS A 59 -11.01 -21.98 -22.72
CA LYS A 59 -10.71 -23.03 -23.69
C LYS A 59 -11.57 -22.79 -24.93
N ASP A 60 -10.95 -22.72 -26.10
CA ASP A 60 -11.64 -22.70 -27.38
C ASP A 60 -12.28 -24.07 -27.63
N THR A 61 -13.61 -24.15 -27.54
CA THR A 61 -14.40 -25.28 -28.03
C THR A 61 -14.94 -24.98 -29.42
N LYS A 62 -15.01 -26.01 -30.27
CA LYS A 62 -15.62 -25.91 -31.61
C LYS A 62 -17.11 -25.51 -31.49
N PRO A 63 -17.61 -24.60 -32.34
CA PRO A 63 -19.01 -24.17 -32.27
C PRO A 63 -19.97 -25.34 -32.46
N SER A 64 -20.92 -25.49 -31.55
CA SER A 64 -22.05 -26.40 -31.73
C SER A 64 -23.10 -25.73 -32.62
N GLU A 65 -23.48 -26.37 -33.73
CA GLU A 65 -24.48 -25.84 -34.68
C GLU A 65 -25.93 -26.15 -34.27
N GLU A 66 -26.13 -27.13 -33.38
CA GLU A 66 -27.46 -27.51 -32.89
C GLU A 66 -28.02 -26.46 -31.94
N LYS A 67 -29.30 -26.10 -32.13
CA LYS A 67 -30.00 -25.08 -31.33
C LYS A 67 -31.17 -25.70 -30.58
N THR A 68 -31.34 -25.31 -29.31
CA THR A 68 -32.46 -25.71 -28.47
C THR A 68 -33.23 -24.49 -28.00
N LEU A 69 -34.56 -24.55 -28.03
CA LEU A 69 -35.41 -23.46 -27.54
C LEU A 69 -35.36 -23.37 -26.01
N ILE A 70 -34.86 -22.25 -25.49
CA ILE A 70 -34.84 -21.95 -24.06
C ILE A 70 -35.91 -20.91 -23.75
N LYS A 71 -36.95 -21.30 -23.02
CA LYS A 71 -38.02 -20.41 -22.56
C LYS A 71 -37.61 -19.62 -21.31
N SER A 72 -36.89 -20.25 -20.39
CA SER A 72 -36.50 -19.62 -19.12
C SER A 72 -35.27 -20.27 -18.50
N PHE A 73 -34.58 -19.50 -17.65
CA PHE A 73 -33.46 -19.98 -16.84
C PHE A 73 -33.91 -20.22 -15.39
N LYS A 74 -33.51 -21.37 -14.82
CA LYS A 74 -33.68 -21.70 -13.41
C LYS A 74 -32.31 -21.71 -12.75
N PHE A 75 -32.19 -21.06 -11.61
CA PHE A 75 -30.95 -21.02 -10.84
C PHE A 75 -31.08 -21.92 -9.62
N GLU A 76 -30.10 -22.79 -9.44
CA GLU A 76 -30.01 -23.71 -8.29
C GLU A 76 -28.62 -23.59 -7.64
N GLY A 77 -28.47 -24.07 -6.41
CA GLY A 77 -27.20 -24.07 -5.69
C GLY A 77 -27.17 -23.11 -4.50
N ASP A 78 -25.98 -22.68 -4.11
CA ASP A 78 -25.77 -21.83 -2.93
C ASP A 78 -25.80 -20.35 -3.33
N ILE A 79 -27.01 -19.79 -3.45
CA ILE A 79 -27.26 -18.40 -3.88
C ILE A 79 -27.70 -17.61 -2.65
N LYS A 80 -26.76 -16.88 -2.04
CA LYS A 80 -26.99 -16.10 -0.81
C LYS A 80 -26.73 -14.61 -1.00
N ALA A 81 -25.77 -14.26 -1.85
CA ALA A 81 -25.33 -12.88 -2.02
C ALA A 81 -26.31 -12.01 -2.82
N PHE A 82 -27.05 -12.62 -3.75
CA PHE A 82 -27.93 -11.90 -4.67
C PHE A 82 -29.31 -12.53 -4.77
N LYS A 83 -30.32 -11.73 -5.14
CA LYS A 83 -31.66 -12.24 -5.39
C LYS A 83 -31.69 -12.95 -6.74
N VAL A 84 -32.45 -14.05 -6.81
CA VAL A 84 -32.66 -14.81 -8.05
C VAL A 84 -33.21 -13.91 -9.17
N SER A 85 -34.06 -12.92 -8.83
CA SER A 85 -34.58 -11.94 -9.80
C SER A 85 -33.49 -11.12 -10.47
N ASP A 86 -32.43 -10.76 -9.74
CA ASP A 86 -31.32 -9.97 -10.28
C ASP A 86 -30.53 -10.81 -11.30
N LEU A 87 -30.36 -12.10 -11.02
CA LEU A 87 -29.72 -13.05 -11.94
C LEU A 87 -30.56 -13.32 -13.18
N GLN A 88 -31.90 -13.39 -13.03
CA GLN A 88 -32.82 -13.51 -14.16
C GLN A 88 -32.73 -12.28 -15.08
N ASN A 89 -32.63 -11.08 -14.50
CA ASN A 89 -32.52 -9.83 -15.25
C ASN A 89 -31.28 -9.79 -16.17
N LEU A 90 -30.18 -10.44 -15.79
CA LEU A 90 -28.96 -10.52 -16.59
C LEU A 90 -29.12 -11.34 -17.88
N LEU A 91 -30.12 -12.21 -17.95
CA LEU A 91 -30.35 -13.14 -19.06
C LEU A 91 -31.66 -12.89 -19.80
N LEU A 92 -32.36 -11.78 -19.53
CA LEU A 92 -33.65 -11.47 -20.16
C LEU A 92 -33.58 -11.43 -21.69
N ASP A 93 -32.47 -10.97 -22.25
CA ASP A 93 -32.23 -10.94 -23.69
C ASP A 93 -32.12 -12.34 -24.31
N LEU A 94 -31.94 -13.38 -23.51
CA LEU A 94 -31.80 -14.77 -23.97
C LEU A 94 -33.09 -15.59 -23.78
N ASN A 95 -34.07 -15.09 -23.05
CA ASN A 95 -35.34 -15.79 -22.84
C ASN A 95 -36.15 -15.93 -24.14
N GLY A 96 -36.71 -17.12 -24.36
CA GLY A 96 -37.54 -17.42 -25.53
C GLY A 96 -36.75 -17.63 -26.83
N LYS A 97 -35.42 -17.71 -26.78
CA LYS A 97 -34.55 -17.88 -27.96
C LYS A 97 -34.10 -19.33 -28.15
N SER A 98 -33.86 -19.70 -29.41
CA SER A 98 -33.15 -20.95 -29.74
C SER A 98 -31.64 -20.73 -29.63
N LEU A 99 -31.03 -21.31 -28.60
CA LEU A 99 -29.63 -21.12 -28.25
C LEU A 99 -28.80 -22.34 -28.64
N THR A 100 -27.57 -22.12 -29.11
CA THR A 100 -26.55 -23.18 -29.19
C THR A 100 -25.95 -23.47 -27.81
N PHE A 101 -25.26 -24.61 -27.66
CA PHE A 101 -24.55 -24.92 -26.41
C PHE A 101 -23.59 -23.80 -25.98
N ASP A 102 -22.85 -23.20 -26.92
CA ASP A 102 -21.93 -22.10 -26.61
C ASP A 102 -22.68 -20.85 -26.11
N GLN A 103 -23.86 -20.56 -26.67
CA GLN A 103 -24.70 -19.45 -26.20
C GLN A 103 -25.29 -19.72 -24.81
N MET A 104 -25.62 -20.97 -24.49
CA MET A 104 -26.01 -21.35 -23.14
C MET A 104 -24.83 -21.20 -22.18
N GLN A 105 -23.63 -21.63 -22.58
CA GLN A 105 -22.42 -21.45 -21.78
C GLN A 105 -22.10 -19.97 -21.54
N LEU A 106 -22.31 -19.11 -22.55
CA LEU A 106 -22.20 -17.66 -22.39
C LEU A 106 -23.21 -17.10 -21.36
N ALA A 107 -24.40 -17.69 -21.25
CA ALA A 107 -25.36 -17.30 -20.20
C ALA A 107 -24.81 -17.61 -18.80
N ALA A 108 -24.25 -18.81 -18.60
CA ALA A 108 -23.59 -19.17 -17.34
C ALA A 108 -22.37 -18.26 -17.07
N ASP A 109 -21.57 -17.98 -18.09
CA ASP A 109 -20.42 -17.07 -17.98
C ASP A 109 -20.83 -15.66 -17.59
N ARG A 110 -21.95 -15.12 -18.11
CA ARG A 110 -22.47 -13.79 -17.70
C ARG A 110 -22.82 -13.76 -16.22
N ILE A 111 -23.41 -14.82 -15.67
CA ILE A 111 -23.68 -14.93 -14.24
C ILE A 111 -22.38 -14.94 -13.46
N LYS A 112 -21.42 -15.78 -13.85
CA LYS A 112 -20.09 -15.84 -13.22
C LYS A 112 -19.38 -14.48 -13.26
N ASP A 113 -19.42 -13.79 -14.39
CA ASP A 113 -18.80 -12.48 -14.58
C ASP A 113 -19.47 -11.41 -13.71
N PHE A 114 -20.79 -11.48 -13.53
CA PHE A 114 -21.51 -10.61 -12.59
C PHE A 114 -21.04 -10.82 -11.15
N TYR A 115 -20.93 -12.07 -10.69
CA TYR A 115 -20.39 -12.39 -9.36
C TYR A 115 -18.94 -11.89 -9.20
N ASN A 116 -18.08 -12.17 -10.19
CA ASN A 116 -16.69 -11.70 -10.19
C ASN A 116 -16.59 -10.16 -10.12
N ALA A 117 -17.44 -9.46 -10.85
CA ALA A 117 -17.49 -7.98 -10.84
C ALA A 117 -17.95 -7.41 -9.49
N LYS A 118 -18.57 -8.23 -8.64
CA LYS A 118 -18.96 -7.89 -7.27
C LYS A 118 -17.98 -8.41 -6.21
N GLY A 119 -16.83 -8.94 -6.62
CA GLY A 119 -15.77 -9.41 -5.74
C GLY A 119 -15.83 -10.91 -5.39
N PHE A 120 -16.85 -11.65 -5.84
CA PHE A 120 -16.99 -13.10 -5.60
C PHE A 120 -16.12 -13.91 -6.56
N PHE A 121 -14.81 -13.88 -6.35
CA PHE A 121 -13.81 -14.43 -7.28
C PHE A 121 -13.78 -15.97 -7.34
N LEU A 122 -14.37 -16.66 -6.36
CA LEU A 122 -14.51 -18.12 -6.38
C LEU A 122 -15.80 -18.60 -7.06
N ALA A 123 -16.73 -17.68 -7.35
CA ALA A 123 -18.03 -18.04 -7.84
C ALA A 123 -17.94 -18.79 -9.17
N GLN A 124 -18.69 -19.89 -9.27
CA GLN A 124 -18.88 -20.66 -10.49
C GLN A 124 -20.36 -20.68 -10.83
N ALA A 125 -20.64 -20.54 -12.11
CA ALA A 125 -21.94 -20.84 -12.70
C ALA A 125 -21.70 -21.90 -13.77
N ILE A 126 -22.30 -23.07 -13.61
CA ILE A 126 -22.12 -24.21 -14.51
C ILE A 126 -23.47 -24.75 -14.98
N ILE A 127 -23.49 -25.28 -16.18
CA ILE A 127 -24.65 -26.01 -16.71
C ILE A 127 -24.43 -27.48 -16.42
N PRO A 128 -25.16 -28.09 -15.48
CA PRO A 128 -25.05 -29.52 -15.23
C PRO A 128 -25.59 -30.32 -16.43
N LYS A 129 -25.15 -31.58 -16.55
CA LYS A 129 -25.72 -32.51 -17.52
C LYS A 129 -27.22 -32.69 -17.21
N GLN A 130 -28.07 -32.25 -18.13
CA GLN A 130 -29.52 -32.26 -17.96
C GLN A 130 -30.21 -32.46 -19.31
N GLU A 131 -31.43 -32.97 -19.28
CA GLU A 131 -32.36 -32.86 -20.39
C GLU A 131 -33.12 -31.55 -20.27
N ILE A 132 -33.21 -30.78 -21.35
CA ILE A 132 -33.97 -29.52 -21.36
C ILE A 132 -35.45 -29.88 -21.52
N LYS A 133 -36.16 -29.96 -20.38
CA LYS A 133 -37.61 -30.20 -20.32
C LYS A 133 -38.33 -28.86 -20.28
N ASP A 134 -39.43 -28.76 -21.04
CA ASP A 134 -40.28 -27.57 -21.16
C ASP A 134 -39.56 -26.28 -21.60
N GLY A 135 -38.33 -26.38 -22.10
CA GLY A 135 -37.47 -25.24 -22.43
C GLY A 135 -36.84 -24.55 -21.22
N VAL A 136 -36.75 -25.22 -20.07
CA VAL A 136 -36.09 -24.68 -18.87
C VAL A 136 -34.63 -25.11 -18.83
N LEU A 137 -33.70 -24.16 -18.76
CA LEU A 137 -32.28 -24.44 -18.55
C LEU A 137 -31.89 -24.19 -17.08
N ILE A 138 -31.36 -25.20 -16.42
CA ILE A 138 -30.83 -25.09 -15.05
C ILE A 138 -29.38 -24.62 -15.11
N ILE A 139 -29.06 -23.56 -14.36
CA ILE A 139 -27.71 -23.10 -14.10
C ILE A 139 -27.44 -23.30 -12.61
N LEU A 140 -26.44 -24.13 -12.30
CA LEU A 140 -25.98 -24.37 -10.93
C LEU A 140 -24.96 -23.29 -10.55
N ILE A 141 -25.24 -22.57 -9.48
CA ILE A 141 -24.39 -21.49 -8.96
C ILE A 141 -23.79 -21.94 -7.63
N ASN A 142 -22.47 -21.82 -7.52
CA ASN A 142 -21.74 -21.95 -6.27
C ASN A 142 -20.95 -20.67 -6.06
N GLU A 143 -21.27 -19.90 -5.02
CA GLU A 143 -20.57 -18.66 -4.66
C GLU A 143 -19.12 -18.90 -4.23
N GLY A 144 -18.78 -20.14 -3.87
CA GLY A 144 -17.50 -20.54 -3.31
C GLY A 144 -17.43 -20.19 -1.82
N LYS A 145 -16.82 -21.08 -1.04
CA LYS A 145 -16.61 -20.87 0.39
C LYS A 145 -15.21 -21.32 0.79
N LEU A 146 -14.68 -20.77 1.87
CA LEU A 146 -13.47 -21.31 2.49
C LEU A 146 -13.77 -22.68 3.13
N ASP A 147 -12.75 -23.54 3.12
CA ASP A 147 -12.79 -24.79 3.88
C ASP A 147 -12.96 -24.49 5.37
N SER A 148 -13.88 -25.20 6.04
CA SER A 148 -14.23 -24.90 7.44
C SER A 148 -13.19 -25.38 8.45
N LYS A 149 -12.32 -26.32 8.06
CA LYS A 149 -11.36 -26.97 8.96
C LYS A 149 -9.93 -26.50 8.69
N GLU A 150 -9.57 -26.40 7.43
CA GLU A 150 -8.24 -26.02 6.96
C GLU A 150 -8.34 -24.91 5.90
N PRO A 151 -8.79 -23.70 6.26
CA PRO A 151 -8.95 -22.59 5.31
C PRO A 151 -7.60 -22.13 4.72
N TYR A 152 -6.50 -22.30 5.47
CA TYR A 152 -5.17 -21.85 5.07
C TYR A 152 -4.10 -22.93 5.17
N LYS A 153 -3.20 -22.96 4.19
CA LYS A 153 -1.97 -23.75 4.17
C LYS A 153 -0.79 -22.82 3.90
N ILE A 154 0.23 -22.85 4.75
CA ILE A 154 1.46 -22.08 4.52
C ILE A 154 2.43 -22.99 3.76
N ASN A 155 2.77 -22.63 2.52
CA ASN A 155 3.63 -23.42 1.65
C ASN A 155 5.12 -23.08 1.83
N LYS A 156 5.57 -23.01 3.09
CA LYS A 156 6.96 -22.77 3.47
C LYS A 156 7.18 -23.24 4.90
N LYS A 157 8.37 -23.77 5.16
CA LYS A 157 8.85 -24.12 6.51
C LYS A 157 9.90 -23.13 6.98
N ASP A 158 10.11 -23.09 8.29
CA ASP A 158 11.19 -22.34 8.95
C ASP A 158 11.15 -20.83 8.66
N LEU A 159 9.95 -20.27 8.61
CA LEU A 159 9.73 -18.82 8.53
C LEU A 159 10.11 -18.15 9.87
N ARG A 160 10.74 -16.98 9.80
CA ARG A 160 10.93 -16.12 10.96
C ARG A 160 9.59 -15.52 11.41
N ILE A 161 8.73 -15.14 10.47
CA ILE A 161 7.38 -14.67 10.77
C ILE A 161 6.50 -15.84 11.21
N SER A 162 5.78 -15.66 12.31
CA SER A 162 4.89 -16.70 12.84
C SER A 162 3.78 -17.06 11.85
N GLU A 163 3.57 -18.36 11.61
CA GLU A 163 2.46 -18.87 10.81
C GLU A 163 1.10 -18.45 11.38
N GLN A 164 0.95 -18.43 12.71
CA GLN A 164 -0.28 -17.99 13.36
C GLN A 164 -0.58 -16.53 13.01
N ARG A 165 0.45 -15.70 12.91
CA ARG A 165 0.31 -14.29 12.55
C ARG A 165 -0.11 -14.14 11.08
N LEU A 166 0.45 -14.93 10.17
CA LEU A 166 0.03 -14.97 8.77
C LEU A 166 -1.44 -15.34 8.63
N LYS A 167 -1.90 -16.36 9.37
CA LYS A 167 -3.32 -16.76 9.41
C LYS A 167 -4.19 -15.64 9.98
N ALA A 168 -3.76 -15.00 11.07
CA ALA A 168 -4.50 -13.89 11.68
C ALA A 168 -4.65 -12.67 10.76
N TYR A 169 -3.69 -12.37 9.90
CA TYR A 169 -3.85 -11.34 8.86
C TYR A 169 -4.98 -11.69 7.88
N MET A 170 -5.09 -12.95 7.47
CA MET A 170 -6.17 -13.40 6.60
C MET A 170 -7.52 -13.41 7.35
N ASP A 171 -7.55 -13.90 8.58
CA ASP A 171 -8.77 -13.93 9.39
C ASP A 171 -9.35 -12.54 9.63
N ASP A 172 -8.52 -11.55 10.00
CA ASP A 172 -9.01 -10.17 10.17
C ASP A 172 -9.50 -9.58 8.85
N ALA A 173 -8.82 -9.84 7.73
CA ALA A 173 -9.23 -9.32 6.44
C ALA A 173 -10.54 -9.94 5.95
N LEU A 174 -10.79 -11.22 6.25
CA LEU A 174 -11.95 -11.99 5.79
C LEU A 174 -13.13 -12.00 6.78
N LYS A 175 -13.01 -11.34 7.94
CA LYS A 175 -14.00 -11.39 9.02
C LYS A 175 -15.40 -10.90 8.60
N ASP A 176 -15.46 -9.86 7.77
CA ASP A 176 -16.70 -9.18 7.41
C ASP A 176 -17.31 -9.77 6.13
N ASN A 177 -16.45 -10.13 5.17
CA ASN A 177 -16.86 -10.74 3.92
C ASN A 177 -15.70 -11.51 3.27
N PHE A 178 -16.05 -12.52 2.47
CA PHE A 178 -15.08 -13.26 1.67
C PHE A 178 -15.10 -12.78 0.21
N LEU A 179 -14.59 -11.57 0.00
CA LEU A 179 -14.47 -10.95 -1.31
C LEU A 179 -13.01 -10.83 -1.75
N LYS A 180 -12.81 -10.60 -3.05
CA LYS A 180 -11.50 -10.40 -3.67
C LYS A 180 -10.70 -9.32 -2.94
N GLU A 181 -11.31 -8.18 -2.67
CA GLU A 181 -10.67 -7.02 -2.03
C GLU A 181 -10.20 -7.36 -0.62
N SER A 182 -10.96 -8.17 0.10
CA SER A 182 -10.64 -8.64 1.46
C SER A 182 -9.44 -9.60 1.44
N VAL A 183 -9.39 -10.51 0.47
CA VAL A 183 -8.20 -11.36 0.25
C VAL A 183 -6.98 -10.51 -0.10
N GLU A 184 -7.12 -9.56 -1.03
CA GLU A 184 -6.03 -8.66 -1.40
C GLU A 184 -5.53 -7.84 -0.21
N ARG A 185 -6.43 -7.32 0.63
CA ARG A 185 -6.07 -6.61 1.87
C ARG A 185 -5.22 -7.48 2.79
N GLY A 186 -5.63 -8.73 3.03
CA GLY A 186 -4.88 -9.68 3.85
C GLY A 186 -3.47 -9.91 3.32
N LEU A 187 -3.34 -10.18 2.02
CA LEU A 187 -2.05 -10.40 1.37
C LEU A 187 -1.17 -9.14 1.37
N LEU A 188 -1.74 -7.97 1.13
CA LEU A 188 -1.02 -6.70 1.16
C LEU A 188 -0.52 -6.38 2.58
N ASN A 189 -1.34 -6.61 3.61
CA ASN A 189 -0.94 -6.44 4.99
C ASN A 189 0.18 -7.41 5.41
N ILE A 190 0.17 -8.65 4.90
CA ILE A 190 1.30 -9.57 5.07
C ILE A 190 2.56 -9.02 4.37
N ASN A 191 2.43 -8.53 3.15
CA ASN A 191 3.53 -7.98 2.35
C ASN A 191 4.11 -6.66 2.88
N ASP A 192 3.38 -5.97 3.76
CA ASP A 192 3.84 -4.78 4.48
C ASP A 192 4.81 -5.13 5.63
N ASN A 193 5.01 -6.42 5.94
CA ASN A 193 6.05 -6.86 6.87
C ASN A 193 7.43 -6.87 6.16
N PRO A 194 8.44 -6.16 6.68
CA PRO A 194 9.74 -6.06 6.03
C PRO A 194 10.39 -7.41 5.77
N GLY A 195 10.91 -7.58 4.55
CA GLY A 195 11.49 -8.83 4.10
C GLY A 195 10.48 -9.93 3.76
N VAL A 196 9.17 -9.74 3.95
CA VAL A 196 8.15 -10.76 3.63
C VAL A 196 7.54 -10.50 2.26
N ARG A 197 7.38 -11.58 1.48
CA ARG A 197 6.67 -11.60 0.21
C ARG A 197 5.76 -12.82 0.18
N THR A 198 4.50 -12.60 -0.16
CA THR A 198 3.47 -13.63 -0.15
C THR A 198 2.65 -13.55 -1.42
N SER A 199 2.46 -14.70 -2.05
CA SER A 199 1.44 -14.93 -3.08
C SER A 199 0.43 -15.94 -2.59
N LEU A 200 -0.72 -16.00 -3.27
CA LEU A 200 -1.81 -16.88 -2.96
C LEU A 200 -2.10 -17.79 -4.14
N THR A 201 -2.20 -19.09 -3.87
CA THR A 201 -2.78 -20.07 -4.76
C THR A 201 -4.01 -20.70 -4.11
N LEU A 202 -4.90 -21.26 -4.92
CA LEU A 202 -6.16 -21.84 -4.48
C LEU A 202 -6.15 -23.34 -4.75
N GLU A 203 -6.40 -24.13 -3.72
CA GLU A 203 -6.56 -25.59 -3.79
C GLU A 203 -8.01 -25.97 -3.44
N PRO A 204 -8.56 -27.06 -4.00
CA PRO A 204 -9.83 -27.62 -3.51
C PRO A 204 -9.76 -27.91 -2.00
N GLY A 205 -10.80 -27.52 -1.26
CA GLY A 205 -10.93 -27.85 0.16
C GLY A 205 -11.37 -29.29 0.40
N ILE A 206 -11.44 -29.66 1.68
CA ILE A 206 -11.93 -30.95 2.17
C ILE A 206 -13.47 -30.97 2.07
N ASP A 207 -14.13 -29.86 2.42
CA ASP A 207 -15.58 -29.75 2.32
C ASP A 207 -15.99 -29.62 0.83
N PRO A 208 -17.05 -30.33 0.38
CA PRO A 208 -17.53 -30.19 -1.00
C PRO A 208 -17.85 -28.75 -1.38
N GLY A 209 -17.29 -28.30 -2.50
CA GLY A 209 -17.46 -26.94 -3.02
C GLY A 209 -16.71 -25.86 -2.24
N SER A 210 -15.82 -26.24 -1.30
CA SER A 210 -14.97 -25.32 -0.57
C SER A 210 -13.58 -25.16 -1.20
N THR A 211 -12.85 -24.13 -0.79
CA THR A 211 -11.52 -23.79 -1.26
C THR A 211 -10.59 -23.58 -0.09
N LYS A 212 -9.37 -24.11 -0.21
CA LYS A 212 -8.24 -23.87 0.67
C LYS A 212 -7.33 -22.82 0.04
N MET A 213 -6.96 -21.82 0.82
CA MET A 213 -5.97 -20.81 0.43
C MET A 213 -4.57 -21.29 0.77
N VAL A 214 -3.70 -21.34 -0.23
CA VAL A 214 -2.30 -21.71 -0.04
C VAL A 214 -1.45 -20.46 -0.14
N LEU A 215 -0.89 -20.05 1.00
CA LEU A 215 -0.01 -18.91 1.11
C LEU A 215 1.42 -19.34 0.81
N ASP A 216 1.92 -18.92 -0.36
CA ASP A 216 3.30 -19.10 -0.78
C ASP A 216 4.13 -17.94 -0.22
N VAL A 217 4.79 -18.17 0.92
CA VAL A 217 5.51 -17.13 1.68
C VAL A 217 7.01 -17.28 1.47
N ASN A 218 7.66 -16.16 1.17
CA ASN A 218 9.10 -16.04 1.05
C ASN A 218 9.62 -14.92 1.96
N GLU A 219 10.73 -15.18 2.62
CA GLU A 219 11.44 -14.19 3.44
C GLU A 219 12.79 -13.87 2.81
N GLY A 220 13.07 -12.58 2.65
CA GLY A 220 14.39 -12.06 2.33
C GLY A 220 15.40 -12.31 3.46
N PRO A 221 16.64 -11.84 3.33
CA PRO A 221 17.65 -12.01 4.37
C PRO A 221 17.28 -11.24 5.65
N LEU A 222 17.68 -11.79 6.81
CA LEU A 222 17.56 -11.11 8.12
C LEU A 222 18.31 -9.78 8.10
N VAL A 223 19.48 -9.72 7.48
CA VAL A 223 20.28 -8.51 7.37
C VAL A 223 20.34 -8.09 5.90
N GLN A 224 19.91 -6.86 5.62
CA GLN A 224 20.04 -6.24 4.31
C GLN A 224 20.80 -4.93 4.48
N GLY A 225 21.60 -4.54 3.50
CA GLY A 225 22.33 -3.28 3.57
C GLY A 225 22.56 -2.67 2.20
N SER A 226 22.91 -1.39 2.19
CA SER A 226 23.25 -0.67 0.97
C SER A 226 24.36 0.33 1.24
N VAL A 227 25.17 0.60 0.22
CA VAL A 227 26.13 1.70 0.19
C VAL A 227 25.88 2.48 -1.10
N SER A 228 25.83 3.80 -1.00
CA SER A 228 25.59 4.69 -2.14
C SER A 228 26.45 5.94 -2.04
N VAL A 229 26.81 6.49 -3.20
CA VAL A 229 27.48 7.78 -3.32
C VAL A 229 26.64 8.67 -4.23
N ASP A 230 26.45 9.92 -3.82
CA ASP A 230 25.65 10.90 -4.56
C ASP A 230 26.23 12.31 -4.42
N ASN A 231 25.90 13.17 -5.38
CA ASN A 231 26.23 14.60 -5.36
C ASN A 231 25.03 15.48 -4.98
N TYR A 232 24.09 14.96 -4.18
CA TYR A 232 22.85 15.66 -3.81
C TYR A 232 22.97 16.45 -2.49
N GLY A 233 24.19 16.59 -1.97
CA GLY A 233 24.47 17.36 -0.77
C GLY A 233 24.47 18.88 -0.98
N ASN A 234 24.52 19.63 0.10
CA ASN A 234 24.58 21.10 0.02
C ASN A 234 26.00 21.56 -0.31
N ARG A 235 26.13 22.51 -1.25
CA ARG A 235 27.43 23.07 -1.69
C ARG A 235 28.35 23.42 -0.52
N TYR A 236 27.83 24.04 0.54
CA TYR A 236 28.62 24.57 1.65
C TYR A 236 28.95 23.55 2.73
N THR A 237 28.21 22.45 2.83
CA THR A 237 28.43 21.41 3.85
C THR A 237 28.97 20.10 3.27
N GLY A 238 28.99 20.01 1.94
CA GLY A 238 29.46 18.86 1.17
C GLY A 238 28.41 18.40 0.18
N ASP A 239 28.68 18.60 -1.11
CA ASP A 239 27.82 18.19 -2.22
C ASP A 239 27.95 16.70 -2.50
N LEU A 240 29.19 16.18 -2.55
CA LEU A 240 29.47 14.76 -2.69
C LEU A 240 29.43 14.03 -1.35
N ARG A 241 28.66 12.93 -1.25
CA ARG A 241 28.40 12.22 0.01
C ARG A 241 28.35 10.72 -0.20
N ALA A 242 28.72 9.98 0.85
CA ALA A 242 28.56 8.54 0.95
C ALA A 242 27.51 8.21 2.01
N THR A 243 26.60 7.30 1.70
CA THR A 243 25.55 6.81 2.62
C THR A 243 25.63 5.31 2.72
N ALA A 244 25.65 4.79 3.94
CA ALA A 244 25.52 3.36 4.24
C ALA A 244 24.27 3.12 5.09
N SER A 245 23.55 2.03 4.81
CA SER A 245 22.42 1.58 5.61
C SER A 245 22.47 0.09 5.87
N VAL A 246 21.93 -0.33 7.01
CA VAL A 246 21.72 -1.73 7.38
C VAL A 246 20.35 -1.86 8.03
N ASP A 247 19.56 -2.81 7.54
CA ASP A 247 18.24 -3.16 8.03
C ASP A 247 18.24 -4.60 8.55
N PHE A 248 17.69 -4.79 9.75
CA PHE A 248 17.42 -6.08 10.34
C PHE A 248 15.93 -6.38 10.17
N ASN A 249 15.60 -7.28 9.25
CA ASN A 249 14.24 -7.63 8.84
C ASN A 249 13.66 -8.75 9.70
N ASN A 250 12.57 -8.45 10.39
CA ASN A 250 11.82 -9.37 11.23
C ASN A 250 12.69 -10.05 12.32
N PRO A 251 13.48 -9.30 13.12
CA PRO A 251 14.35 -9.88 14.13
C PRO A 251 13.59 -10.56 15.28
N THR A 252 12.35 -10.15 15.57
CA THR A 252 11.55 -10.71 16.68
C THR A 252 10.46 -11.69 16.23
N GLY A 253 10.29 -11.89 14.92
CA GLY A 253 9.28 -12.80 14.35
C GLY A 253 7.87 -12.20 14.21
N ILE A 254 7.66 -10.94 14.61
CA ILE A 254 6.37 -10.26 14.51
C ILE A 254 6.19 -9.44 13.21
N GLY A 255 7.20 -9.39 12.36
CA GLY A 255 7.23 -8.56 11.15
C GLY A 255 7.71 -7.13 11.40
N ASP A 256 8.57 -6.94 12.40
CA ASP A 256 9.24 -5.68 12.74
C ASP A 256 10.54 -5.47 11.95
N GLN A 257 11.13 -4.28 12.02
CA GLN A 257 12.44 -4.00 11.42
C GLN A 257 13.19 -2.92 12.19
N ILE A 258 14.48 -3.13 12.36
CA ILE A 258 15.43 -2.14 12.88
C ILE A 258 16.26 -1.63 11.71
N GLY A 259 16.37 -0.32 11.55
CA GLY A 259 17.17 0.32 10.51
C GLY A 259 18.25 1.20 11.12
N ILE A 260 19.46 1.14 10.56
CA ILE A 260 20.58 2.00 10.90
C ILE A 260 21.06 2.65 9.60
N LEU A 261 21.23 3.97 9.63
CA LEU A 261 21.70 4.75 8.48
C LEU A 261 22.77 5.74 8.92
N GLY A 262 23.84 5.83 8.13
CA GLY A 262 24.87 6.83 8.26
C GLY A 262 25.15 7.50 6.92
N THR A 263 25.22 8.83 6.90
CA THR A 263 25.64 9.61 5.74
C THR A 263 26.78 10.53 6.14
N LYS A 264 27.83 10.59 5.31
CA LYS A 264 28.96 11.49 5.51
C LYS A 264 29.30 12.20 4.20
N ALA A 265 29.59 13.49 4.29
CA ALA A 265 30.19 14.21 3.17
C ALA A 265 31.59 13.67 2.86
N ILE A 266 31.87 13.44 1.58
CA ILE A 266 33.21 13.05 1.11
C ILE A 266 34.12 14.27 1.16
N GLU A 267 33.59 15.42 0.75
CA GLU A 267 34.23 16.73 0.85
C GLU A 267 33.35 17.65 1.69
N GLY A 268 33.91 18.27 2.73
CA GLY A 268 33.13 19.06 3.70
C GLY A 268 33.01 18.35 5.05
N ASP A 269 32.06 18.81 5.86
CA ASP A 269 31.92 18.37 7.25
C ASP A 269 30.44 18.29 7.55
N LEU A 270 29.75 17.31 6.94
CA LEU A 270 28.38 16.93 7.26
C LEU A 270 28.35 15.46 7.61
N GLU A 271 27.70 15.14 8.72
CA GLU A 271 27.47 13.77 9.17
C GLU A 271 26.02 13.62 9.65
N LEU A 272 25.31 12.62 9.15
CA LEU A 272 23.98 12.21 9.61
C LEU A 272 24.05 10.79 10.13
N LYS A 273 23.46 10.56 11.30
CA LYS A 273 23.26 9.23 11.90
C LYS A 273 21.77 9.06 12.20
N LYS A 274 21.21 7.90 11.89
CA LYS A 274 19.81 7.57 12.17
C LYS A 274 19.67 6.12 12.62
N ILE A 275 18.87 5.91 13.66
CA ILE A 275 18.36 4.59 14.05
C ILE A 275 16.83 4.64 14.03
N SER A 276 16.21 3.59 13.51
CA SER A 276 14.75 3.48 13.42
C SER A 276 14.27 2.09 13.79
N TYR A 277 13.07 2.03 14.35
CA TYR A 277 12.33 0.79 14.59
C TYR A 277 10.93 0.93 14.03
N ASN A 278 10.46 -0.03 13.24
CA ASN A 278 9.09 -0.12 12.79
C ASN A 278 8.50 -1.49 13.11
N PHE A 279 7.22 -1.51 13.47
CA PHE A 279 6.56 -2.74 13.91
C PHE A 279 5.06 -2.69 13.60
N PRO A 280 4.44 -3.84 13.34
CA PRO A 280 3.00 -3.92 13.17
C PRO A 280 2.28 -3.88 14.52
N ILE A 281 1.12 -3.22 14.54
CA ILE A 281 0.22 -3.16 15.70
C ILE A 281 -1.02 -3.98 15.37
N GLY A 282 -1.12 -5.18 15.94
CA GLY A 282 -2.17 -6.14 15.57
C GLY A 282 -1.98 -6.68 14.14
N VAL A 283 -3.09 -6.96 13.45
CA VAL A 283 -3.10 -7.56 12.09
C VAL A 283 -3.95 -6.79 11.08
N THR A 284 -4.44 -5.60 11.45
CA THR A 284 -5.34 -4.78 10.62
C THR A 284 -4.63 -4.01 9.49
N GLY A 285 -3.30 -4.08 9.48
CA GLY A 285 -2.41 -3.27 8.64
C GLY A 285 -1.87 -2.02 9.34
N LEU A 286 -2.30 -1.71 10.57
CA LEU A 286 -1.73 -0.63 11.37
C LEU A 286 -0.26 -0.92 11.69
N ARG A 287 0.62 0.04 11.40
CA ARG A 287 2.04 -0.01 11.76
C ARG A 287 2.43 1.21 12.57
N GLY A 288 3.28 0.98 13.56
CA GLY A 288 3.95 2.01 14.33
C GLY A 288 5.43 2.08 13.97
N GLY A 289 6.02 3.24 14.20
CA GLY A 289 7.44 3.45 14.03
C GLY A 289 7.98 4.52 14.95
N ALA A 290 9.26 4.41 15.25
CA ALA A 290 10.02 5.42 15.95
C ALA A 290 11.38 5.57 15.28
N PHE A 291 11.93 6.78 15.27
CA PHE A 291 13.33 6.96 14.91
C PHE A 291 13.97 8.10 15.68
N TYR A 292 15.29 8.03 15.78
CA TYR A 292 16.12 9.12 16.26
C TYR A 292 17.21 9.40 15.24
N SER A 293 17.40 10.67 14.89
CA SER A 293 18.45 11.10 13.97
C SER A 293 19.18 12.33 14.47
N VAL A 294 20.48 12.37 14.23
CA VAL A 294 21.36 13.51 14.51
C VAL A 294 22.09 13.88 13.24
N VAL A 295 22.08 15.15 12.89
CA VAL A 295 22.93 15.72 11.84
C VAL A 295 23.78 16.84 12.42
N ASP A 296 25.09 16.74 12.19
CA ASP A 296 26.08 17.74 12.54
C ASP A 296 26.70 18.26 11.25
N PHE A 297 26.91 19.57 11.14
CA PHE A 297 27.63 20.12 10.01
C PHE A 297 28.43 21.40 10.30
N LYS A 298 29.42 21.66 9.45
CA LYS A 298 30.12 22.94 9.36
C LYS A 298 30.03 23.51 7.95
N VAL A 299 29.89 24.83 7.86
CA VAL A 299 29.89 25.57 6.60
C VAL A 299 31.33 25.84 6.18
N GLY A 300 31.69 25.34 4.99
CA GLY A 300 32.99 25.51 4.36
C GLY A 300 32.97 26.38 3.10
N LYS A 301 33.90 26.08 2.20
CA LYS A 301 34.14 26.81 0.93
C LYS A 301 34.35 28.32 1.17
N GLU A 302 33.70 29.18 0.40
CA GLU A 302 33.87 30.64 0.46
C GLU A 302 33.44 31.24 1.81
N LEU A 303 32.69 30.49 2.62
CA LEU A 303 32.19 30.90 3.93
C LEU A 303 32.94 30.27 5.11
N ILE A 304 34.08 29.61 4.88
CA ILE A 304 34.85 28.95 5.94
C ILE A 304 35.27 29.91 7.08
N SER A 305 35.51 31.19 6.74
CA SER A 305 35.86 32.24 7.69
C SER A 305 34.73 32.58 8.67
N SER A 306 33.47 32.31 8.31
CA SER A 306 32.32 32.48 9.21
C SER A 306 32.40 31.56 10.42
N ARG A 307 33.09 30.41 10.30
CA ARG A 307 33.10 29.34 11.31
C ARG A 307 31.68 28.99 11.76
N PHE A 308 30.75 28.94 10.81
CA PHE A 308 29.36 28.58 11.08
C PHE A 308 29.21 27.07 11.21
N THR A 309 28.55 26.64 12.28
CA THR A 309 28.28 25.23 12.60
C THR A 309 26.82 25.06 12.95
N GLY A 310 26.24 23.91 12.61
CA GLY A 310 24.89 23.58 13.02
C GLY A 310 24.75 22.13 13.44
N LYS A 311 23.79 21.90 14.32
CA LYS A 311 23.38 20.58 14.81
C LYS A 311 21.86 20.50 14.79
N ALA A 312 21.32 19.40 14.28
CA ALA A 312 19.90 19.11 14.38
C ALA A 312 19.69 17.69 14.90
N GLU A 313 18.79 17.56 15.87
CA GLU A 313 18.32 16.28 16.40
C GLU A 313 16.83 16.15 16.09
N ASN A 314 16.38 14.95 15.73
CA ASN A 314 14.96 14.66 15.50
C ASN A 314 14.59 13.31 16.12
N ALA A 315 13.68 13.34 17.09
CA ALA A 315 12.99 12.16 17.61
C ALA A 315 11.58 12.11 17.00
N ASN A 316 11.25 11.01 16.35
CA ASN A 316 9.98 10.84 15.66
C ASN A 316 9.22 9.63 16.18
N LEU A 317 7.90 9.80 16.33
CA LEU A 317 6.93 8.72 16.45
C LEU A 317 5.97 8.79 15.27
N ASN A 318 5.68 7.66 14.64
CA ASN A 318 4.76 7.59 13.52
C ASN A 318 3.79 6.41 13.63
N LEU A 319 2.60 6.62 13.09
CA LEU A 319 1.55 5.61 12.91
C LEU A 319 1.08 5.67 11.47
N LYS A 320 0.87 4.51 10.85
CA LYS A 320 0.36 4.39 9.48
C LYS A 320 -0.73 3.33 9.44
N TYR A 321 -1.91 3.70 8.93
CA TYR A 321 -3.05 2.79 8.82
C TYR A 321 -3.66 2.80 7.41
N PRO A 322 -3.81 1.63 6.77
CA PRO A 322 -4.59 1.52 5.54
C PRO A 322 -6.10 1.51 5.85
N ILE A 323 -6.76 2.63 5.59
CA ILE A 323 -8.22 2.76 5.71
C ILE A 323 -8.88 1.83 4.67
N TYR A 324 -8.46 1.97 3.42
CA TYR A 324 -8.86 1.12 2.30
C TYR A 324 -7.60 0.60 1.60
N ARG A 325 -7.59 -0.67 1.18
CA ARG A 325 -6.41 -1.31 0.59
C ARG A 325 -6.80 -2.45 -0.34
N SER A 326 -6.49 -2.25 -1.61
CA SER A 326 -6.52 -3.27 -2.66
C SER A 326 -5.30 -3.10 -3.57
N SER A 327 -5.11 -4.02 -4.51
CA SER A 327 -4.02 -3.95 -5.49
C SER A 327 -4.15 -2.75 -6.44
N ALA A 328 -5.38 -2.30 -6.69
CA ALA A 328 -5.69 -1.21 -7.62
C ALA A 328 -5.87 0.14 -6.93
N GLU A 329 -6.29 0.16 -5.66
CA GLU A 329 -6.65 1.40 -4.97
C GLU A 329 -6.35 1.29 -3.47
N SER A 330 -5.76 2.34 -2.89
CA SER A 330 -5.43 2.39 -1.47
C SER A 330 -5.64 3.79 -0.92
N LEU A 331 -6.26 3.88 0.26
CA LEU A 331 -6.34 5.09 1.06
C LEU A 331 -5.62 4.84 2.39
N LEU A 332 -4.54 5.55 2.60
CA LEU A 332 -3.69 5.45 3.78
C LEU A 332 -3.87 6.70 4.62
N THR A 333 -3.86 6.56 5.94
CA THR A 333 -3.67 7.68 6.86
C THR A 333 -2.37 7.50 7.63
N ASN A 334 -1.71 8.61 7.94
CA ASN A 334 -0.49 8.63 8.73
C ASN A 334 -0.56 9.74 9.77
N PHE A 335 -0.09 9.43 10.97
CA PHE A 335 0.15 10.41 12.01
C PHE A 335 1.64 10.43 12.32
N ASN A 336 2.24 11.61 12.41
CA ASN A 336 3.63 11.80 12.81
C ASN A 336 3.71 12.84 13.93
N TYR A 337 4.55 12.55 14.92
CA TYR A 337 4.99 13.49 15.93
C TYR A 337 6.52 13.58 15.84
N ASP A 338 7.05 14.77 15.56
CA ASP A 338 8.48 15.06 15.53
C ASP A 338 8.83 16.04 16.66
N LYS A 339 9.77 15.66 17.51
CA LYS A 339 10.44 16.56 18.46
C LYS A 339 11.84 16.87 17.94
N LYS A 340 12.07 18.13 17.59
CA LYS A 340 13.31 18.60 16.95
C LYS A 340 14.05 19.57 17.85
N TYR A 341 15.37 19.41 17.92
CA TYR A 341 16.28 20.37 18.52
C TYR A 341 17.20 20.92 17.43
N LEU A 342 17.27 22.23 17.27
CA LEU A 342 18.02 22.93 16.22
C LEU A 342 18.96 23.96 16.84
N TYR A 343 20.25 23.71 16.70
CA TYR A 343 21.30 24.58 17.21
C TYR A 343 22.18 25.10 16.07
N ASN A 344 22.45 26.40 16.08
CA ASN A 344 23.35 27.05 15.12
C ASN A 344 24.29 28.01 15.87
N ALA A 345 25.57 27.98 15.52
CA ALA A 345 26.57 28.87 16.09
C ALA A 345 27.47 29.46 15.01
N THR A 346 27.98 30.66 15.24
CA THR A 346 28.98 31.34 14.40
C THR A 346 30.18 31.66 15.25
N ALA A 347 31.37 31.18 14.87
CA ALA A 347 32.60 31.38 15.63
C ALA A 347 32.48 30.99 17.13
N GLY A 348 31.69 29.96 17.43
CA GLY A 348 31.44 29.48 18.79
C GLY A 348 30.34 30.22 19.56
N VAL A 349 29.76 31.29 18.99
CA VAL A 349 28.65 32.04 19.61
C VAL A 349 27.32 31.54 19.06
N ALA A 350 26.42 31.12 19.94
CA ALA A 350 25.08 30.68 19.58
C ALA A 350 24.33 31.78 18.83
N GLN A 351 23.81 31.44 17.65
CA GLN A 351 22.95 32.32 16.83
C GLN A 351 21.47 31.90 16.95
N SER A 352 21.23 30.60 17.13
CA SER A 352 19.89 30.05 17.28
C SER A 352 19.97 28.77 18.08
N ASP A 353 19.04 28.62 19.02
CA ASP A 353 18.81 27.43 19.81
C ASP A 353 17.29 27.27 19.93
N LYS A 354 16.73 26.21 19.36
CA LYS A 354 15.29 26.05 19.18
C LYS A 354 14.87 24.60 19.42
N GLU A 355 13.81 24.44 20.18
CA GLU A 355 13.03 23.21 20.24
C GLU A 355 11.71 23.38 19.47
N LEU A 356 11.31 22.34 18.74
CA LEU A 356 10.07 22.33 17.96
C LEU A 356 9.34 21.01 18.16
N ASP A 357 8.03 21.10 18.36
CA ASP A 357 7.10 19.97 18.37
C ASP A 357 6.17 20.08 17.16
N ASN A 358 6.26 19.11 16.25
CA ASN A 358 5.43 19.08 15.05
C ASN A 358 4.49 17.89 15.07
N TYR A 359 3.21 18.14 14.82
CA TYR A 359 2.17 17.11 14.66
C TYR A 359 1.66 17.15 13.22
N THR A 360 1.71 16.01 12.53
CA THR A 360 1.25 15.90 11.13
C THR A 360 0.26 14.77 10.99
N LEU A 361 -0.96 15.08 10.56
CA LEU A 361 -1.94 14.11 10.07
C LEU A 361 -1.96 14.18 8.54
N GLY A 362 -1.74 13.05 7.89
CA GLY A 362 -1.73 12.91 6.44
C GLY A 362 -2.72 11.85 5.95
N PHE A 363 -3.17 12.03 4.72
CA PHE A 363 -3.91 11.05 3.95
C PHE A 363 -3.22 10.90 2.60
N THR A 364 -2.99 9.66 2.17
CA THR A 364 -2.44 9.36 0.83
C THR A 364 -3.46 8.51 0.09
N TYR A 365 -3.89 9.00 -1.07
CA TYR A 365 -4.72 8.23 -1.98
C TYR A 365 -3.88 7.73 -3.15
N GLN A 366 -3.94 6.43 -3.43
CA GLN A 366 -3.20 5.78 -4.50
C GLN A 366 -4.18 5.02 -5.38
N LYS A 367 -4.11 5.24 -6.68
CA LYS A 367 -4.93 4.53 -7.66
C LYS A 367 -4.09 4.11 -8.86
N LEU A 368 -4.20 2.85 -9.22
CA LEU A 368 -3.70 2.31 -10.45
C LEU A 368 -4.83 2.29 -11.49
N ASP A 369 -4.62 2.95 -12.62
CA ASP A 369 -5.48 2.81 -13.78
C ASP A 369 -4.82 1.90 -14.84
N GLN A 370 -5.64 1.38 -15.75
CA GLN A 370 -5.20 0.60 -16.92
C GLN A 370 -5.51 1.34 -18.23
N PHE A 371 -5.79 2.65 -18.17
CA PHE A 371 -6.21 3.42 -19.35
C PHE A 371 -4.97 3.79 -20.19
N PHE A 372 -5.06 3.64 -21.52
CA PHE A 372 -3.93 3.89 -22.46
C PHE A 372 -2.56 3.29 -22.08
N GLY A 373 -2.54 2.08 -21.50
CA GLY A 373 -1.30 1.41 -21.09
C GLY A 373 -1.00 1.49 -19.59
N GLY A 374 -1.86 2.18 -18.83
CA GLY A 374 -1.88 2.21 -17.38
C GLY A 374 -1.10 3.38 -16.77
N GLY A 375 -1.67 3.97 -15.72
CA GLY A 375 -1.13 5.08 -14.95
C GLY A 375 -1.15 4.79 -13.45
N TYR A 376 -0.15 5.32 -12.73
CA TYR A 376 -0.14 5.36 -11.27
C TYR A 376 -0.42 6.79 -10.84
N THR A 377 -1.55 7.01 -10.18
CA THR A 377 -1.93 8.30 -9.60
C THR A 377 -1.76 8.24 -8.09
N GLN A 378 -1.01 9.20 -7.54
CA GLN A 378 -0.85 9.38 -6.10
C GLN A 378 -1.19 10.84 -5.76
N ALA A 379 -2.08 11.04 -4.80
CA ALA A 379 -2.51 12.35 -4.30
C ALA A 379 -2.38 12.44 -2.78
#